data_AF-A0A517YI39-F1
#
_entry.id   AF-A0A517YI39-F1
#
_cell.length_a   1.000
_cell.length_b   1.000
_cell.length_c   1.000
_cell.angle_alpha   90.00
_cell.angle_beta   90.00
_cell.angle_gamma   90.00
#
_symmetry.space_group_name_H-M   'P 1'
#
loop_
_entity.id
_entity.type
_entity.pdbx_description
1 polymer ?
#
loop_
_entity_poly.entity_id
_entity_poly.type
_entity_poly.pdbx_seq_one_letter_code
_entity_poly.pdbx_strand_id
1 'polypeptide(L)'
;MSAHAWRSAFGLRFVPSFVAAWVFIAAGSAKAVDTGGAAAEKSAENAVREALQREVYGLDGDRQTLLSKATSTAPDFAPARWHQGYVKSPTGEWTKAGDKLDARRQALLAQYEKRRGEAGSTVADQLELADWCNKHLLKEQERVHLLRVCELSPDHPSARQRLGFTRSGREWISREDRLKQEQRDEAVRVATAKWTPVITRYAGQLSSADQGKRKYAVDQLKQIHDPGALPTLQAIVGAKGETYELLVVEITAQMTDPAATAALARHAVFSPSLRVRQAAAEKLKTAEPDRFIPLLVSSMYTPVVSQVAMVSLPSGRIGYRHEFLREGAEKQERLILDTEYRRQNTGGSGRDAAAVAMIEASATAQALERAAERQNQTTRALNDRIAWVLTQATGAKLPAVPDEWWAWWNNENEVFFVGSKPVDTIQLSRNVTVADPDPDPVPGGGAQDCLLAGTPVWTEQGKVAIEQMRAGDLVLSRDVESGELTYKPVIRTTVRPEGQLVRIEVGNETFETSGGHLFWVSGEGWLRARKLRPGMVLHTADGPARVTSVAPGQTAVTYNLVVADFNTYFVGEQKILSHDNTVRRVTRAIVPGLQAD
;
A
#
# COMPACT_ATOMS: atom_id res chain seq x y z
N MET A 1 -23.30 -27.93 5.67
CA MET A 1 -23.63 -26.49 5.47
C MET A 1 -22.87 -26.01 4.23
N SER A 2 -23.39 -25.05 3.46
CA SER A 2 -22.87 -24.70 2.13
C SER A 2 -21.64 -23.78 2.16
N ALA A 3 -21.01 -23.58 1.00
CA ALA A 3 -19.79 -22.78 0.80
C ALA A 3 -19.87 -21.30 1.25
N HIS A 4 -21.05 -20.80 1.68
CA HIS A 4 -21.15 -19.53 2.39
C HIS A 4 -20.40 -19.52 3.73
N ALA A 5 -20.31 -20.65 4.44
CA ALA A 5 -19.60 -20.74 5.71
C ALA A 5 -18.12 -20.33 5.61
N TRP A 6 -17.50 -20.50 4.44
CA TRP A 6 -16.11 -20.15 4.16
C TRP A 6 -15.93 -18.66 3.85
N ARG A 7 -16.97 -17.96 3.39
CA ARG A 7 -16.99 -16.49 3.27
C ARG A 7 -17.46 -15.79 4.54
N SER A 8 -18.08 -16.50 5.48
CA SER A 8 -18.57 -15.95 6.76
C SER A 8 -17.70 -16.27 7.98
N ALA A 9 -16.59 -16.98 7.81
CA ALA A 9 -15.56 -17.12 8.85
C ALA A 9 -14.69 -15.84 8.97
N PHE A 10 -14.66 -15.01 7.93
CA PHE A 10 -13.96 -13.72 7.87
C PHE A 10 -14.98 -12.59 7.71
N GLY A 11 -15.40 -12.02 8.84
CA GLY A 11 -16.38 -10.94 8.94
C GLY A 11 -17.44 -11.25 10.01
N LEU A 12 -17.92 -10.30 10.82
CA LEU A 12 -18.07 -8.85 10.62
C LEU A 12 -17.70 -8.09 11.93
N ARG A 13 -17.49 -6.75 11.96
CA ARG A 13 -18.05 -5.69 11.09
C ARG A 13 -17.01 -4.68 10.57
N PHE A 14 -16.73 -4.76 9.27
CA PHE A 14 -16.85 -3.64 8.32
C PHE A 14 -17.14 -4.29 6.94
N VAL A 15 -18.32 -4.03 6.37
CA VAL A 15 -18.96 -4.68 5.18
C VAL A 15 -20.20 -3.83 4.84
N PRO A 16 -20.74 -3.72 3.59
CA PRO A 16 -20.85 -4.82 2.61
C PRO A 16 -20.56 -4.54 1.12
N SER A 17 -19.87 -5.53 0.51
CA SER A 17 -20.35 -6.49 -0.52
C SER A 17 -21.19 -6.02 -1.71
N PHE A 18 -20.96 -6.62 -2.89
CA PHE A 18 -22.04 -7.11 -3.77
C PHE A 18 -21.58 -8.27 -4.71
N VAL A 19 -22.53 -8.92 -5.39
CA VAL A 19 -22.34 -10.07 -6.29
C VAL A 19 -23.22 -9.90 -7.54
N ALA A 20 -22.66 -10.10 -8.74
CA ALA A 20 -23.36 -10.46 -9.98
C ALA A 20 -22.33 -10.94 -11.04
N ALA A 21 -22.75 -11.75 -12.02
CA ALA A 21 -21.87 -12.27 -13.08
C ALA A 21 -22.51 -12.11 -14.47
N TRP A 22 -21.71 -11.80 -15.49
CA TRP A 22 -22.07 -11.84 -16.92
C TRP A 22 -20.88 -12.31 -17.76
N VAL A 23 -21.16 -12.73 -19.00
CA VAL A 23 -20.25 -13.45 -19.92
C VAL A 23 -19.81 -12.55 -21.09
N PHE A 24 -18.59 -12.69 -21.61
CA PHE A 24 -18.28 -12.64 -23.05
C PHE A 24 -16.87 -13.17 -23.41
N ILE A 25 -16.55 -13.28 -24.71
CA ILE A 25 -15.42 -14.02 -25.28
C ILE A 25 -14.62 -13.13 -26.25
N ALA A 26 -13.28 -13.17 -26.20
CA ALA A 26 -12.39 -12.85 -27.32
C ALA A 26 -10.97 -13.42 -27.07
N ALA A 27 -10.20 -13.65 -28.13
CA ALA A 27 -8.81 -14.15 -28.08
C ALA A 27 -7.86 -13.24 -28.91
N GLY A 28 -6.55 -13.33 -28.67
CA GLY A 28 -5.54 -12.61 -29.45
C GLY A 28 -4.13 -13.23 -29.29
N SER A 29 -3.42 -13.35 -30.41
CA SER A 29 -2.10 -14.03 -30.48
C SER A 29 -0.94 -13.04 -30.59
N ALA A 30 0.24 -13.41 -30.05
CA ALA A 30 1.45 -12.60 -30.11
C ALA A 30 2.34 -12.89 -31.35
N LYS A 31 3.33 -12.01 -31.60
CA LYS A 31 4.42 -12.18 -32.58
C LYS A 31 5.78 -11.82 -31.96
N ALA A 32 6.86 -12.28 -32.61
CA ALA A 32 8.23 -12.27 -32.10
C ALA A 32 9.00 -10.95 -32.30
N VAL A 33 10.23 -10.89 -31.77
CA VAL A 33 11.05 -9.68 -31.56
C VAL A 33 12.44 -9.82 -32.24
N ASP A 34 13.05 -8.68 -32.58
CA ASP A 34 14.38 -8.52 -33.19
C ASP A 34 15.54 -8.71 -32.18
N THR A 35 16.76 -8.97 -32.67
CA THR A 35 17.94 -9.31 -31.87
C THR A 35 19.09 -8.29 -31.95
N GLY A 36 19.10 -7.38 -32.93
CA GLY A 36 20.22 -6.45 -33.13
C GLY A 36 20.40 -5.41 -32.02
N GLY A 37 19.31 -4.74 -31.62
CA GLY A 37 19.36 -3.66 -30.62
C GLY A 37 19.76 -4.12 -29.22
N ALA A 38 19.40 -5.35 -28.84
CA ALA A 38 19.57 -5.88 -27.48
C ALA A 38 21.04 -5.89 -27.00
N ALA A 39 22.02 -6.08 -27.91
CA ALA A 39 23.44 -6.07 -27.54
C ALA A 39 23.96 -4.66 -27.22
N ALA A 40 23.50 -3.63 -27.95
CA ALA A 40 23.86 -2.24 -27.70
C ALA A 40 23.23 -1.72 -26.41
N GLU A 41 21.95 -2.04 -26.17
CA GLU A 41 21.26 -1.72 -24.92
C GLU A 41 21.93 -2.39 -23.71
N LYS A 42 22.34 -3.66 -23.81
CA LYS A 42 23.04 -4.36 -22.72
C LYS A 42 24.38 -3.72 -22.36
N SER A 43 25.10 -3.18 -23.36
CA SER A 43 26.34 -2.41 -23.15
C SER A 43 26.06 -1.08 -22.44
N ALA A 44 24.99 -0.37 -22.84
CA ALA A 44 24.56 0.87 -22.20
C ALA A 44 24.04 0.65 -20.77
N GLU A 45 23.30 -0.43 -20.50
CA GLU A 45 22.83 -0.82 -19.16
C GLU A 45 24.01 -1.00 -18.20
N ASN A 46 25.05 -1.74 -18.62
CA ASN A 46 26.25 -1.96 -17.80
C ASN A 46 26.98 -0.63 -17.52
N ALA A 47 27.11 0.25 -18.51
CA ALA A 47 27.75 1.55 -18.34
C ALA A 47 26.95 2.50 -17.42
N VAL A 48 25.61 2.48 -17.48
CA VAL A 48 24.76 3.20 -16.51
C VAL A 48 24.92 2.63 -15.11
N ARG A 49 24.89 1.30 -14.95
CA ARG A 49 25.05 0.63 -13.65
C ARG A 49 26.38 1.01 -12.98
N GLU A 50 27.48 0.97 -13.73
CA GLU A 50 28.79 1.41 -13.25
C GLU A 50 28.81 2.90 -12.89
N ALA A 51 28.18 3.77 -13.69
CA ALA A 51 28.09 5.19 -13.41
C ALA A 51 27.35 5.49 -12.09
N LEU A 52 26.26 4.77 -11.81
CA LEU A 52 25.52 4.90 -10.55
C LEU A 52 26.31 4.34 -9.36
N GLN A 53 27.07 3.25 -9.54
CA GLN A 53 28.00 2.77 -8.52
C GLN A 53 29.10 3.80 -8.23
N ARG A 54 29.61 4.51 -9.25
CA ARG A 54 30.61 5.58 -9.08
C ARG A 54 30.05 6.78 -8.31
N GLU A 55 28.75 7.05 -8.40
CA GLU A 55 28.07 8.11 -7.64
C GLU A 55 28.13 7.88 -6.12
N VAL A 56 28.02 6.62 -5.66
CA VAL A 56 28.11 6.24 -4.23
C VAL A 56 29.48 6.60 -3.64
N TYR A 57 30.54 6.51 -4.43
CA TYR A 57 31.90 6.84 -4.03
C TYR A 57 32.30 8.31 -4.33
N GLY A 58 31.39 9.12 -4.89
CA GLY A 58 31.66 10.51 -5.28
C GLY A 58 32.67 10.66 -6.43
N LEU A 59 32.70 9.69 -7.36
CA LEU A 59 33.57 9.69 -8.54
C LEU A 59 32.84 10.32 -9.75
N ASP A 60 32.51 11.60 -9.60
CA ASP A 60 31.50 12.28 -10.41
C ASP A 60 31.92 12.48 -11.88
N GLY A 61 33.24 12.58 -12.13
CA GLY A 61 33.82 12.64 -13.48
C GLY A 61 33.64 11.31 -14.24
N ASP A 62 34.02 10.19 -13.63
CA ASP A 62 33.87 8.84 -14.19
C ASP A 62 32.39 8.57 -14.55
N ARG A 63 31.48 8.92 -13.63
CA ARG A 63 30.02 8.83 -13.82
C ARG A 63 29.58 9.52 -15.12
N GLN A 64 29.97 10.77 -15.33
CA GLN A 64 29.52 11.52 -16.51
C GLN A 64 30.14 11.00 -17.81
N THR A 65 31.39 10.53 -17.79
CA THR A 65 32.02 9.86 -18.93
C THR A 65 31.30 8.54 -19.28
N LEU A 66 30.96 7.72 -18.28
CA LEU A 66 30.24 6.45 -18.46
C LEU A 66 28.81 6.67 -19.01
N LEU A 67 28.07 7.66 -18.50
CA LEU A 67 26.75 8.00 -19.04
C LEU A 67 26.82 8.52 -20.48
N SER A 68 27.84 9.30 -20.82
CA SER A 68 28.05 9.80 -22.20
C SER A 68 28.43 8.66 -23.16
N LYS A 69 29.22 7.69 -22.69
CA LYS A 69 29.49 6.45 -23.40
C LYS A 69 28.21 5.63 -23.61
N ALA A 70 27.33 5.53 -22.61
CA ALA A 70 26.05 4.83 -22.71
C ALA A 70 25.13 5.47 -23.78
N THR A 71 24.92 6.79 -23.75
CA THR A 71 24.09 7.47 -24.77
C THR A 71 24.75 7.53 -26.16
N SER A 72 26.09 7.44 -26.27
CA SER A 72 26.73 7.23 -27.58
C SER A 72 26.58 5.80 -28.14
N THR A 73 26.37 4.82 -27.26
CA THR A 73 26.23 3.39 -27.63
C THR A 73 24.78 3.03 -27.96
N ALA A 74 23.83 3.57 -27.20
CA ALA A 74 22.39 3.37 -27.42
C ALA A 74 21.65 4.72 -27.20
N PRO A 75 21.48 5.55 -28.25
CA PRO A 75 20.97 6.93 -28.10
C PRO A 75 19.58 7.07 -27.49
N ASP A 76 18.74 6.04 -27.58
CA ASP A 76 17.39 5.99 -27.03
C ASP A 76 17.25 5.23 -25.71
N PHE A 77 18.34 4.66 -25.19
CA PHE A 77 18.33 3.89 -23.95
C PHE A 77 17.98 4.79 -22.75
N ALA A 78 16.74 4.66 -22.29
CA ALA A 78 16.11 5.62 -21.41
C ALA A 78 16.84 5.87 -20.08
N PRO A 79 17.39 4.87 -19.36
CA PRO A 79 18.15 5.11 -18.13
C PRO A 79 19.35 6.05 -18.31
N ALA A 80 20.10 5.92 -19.41
CA ALA A 80 21.24 6.79 -19.67
C ALA A 80 20.79 8.25 -19.87
N ARG A 81 19.65 8.48 -20.54
CA ARG A 81 19.03 9.80 -20.69
C ARG A 81 18.53 10.37 -19.36
N TRP A 82 17.81 9.57 -18.56
CA TRP A 82 17.28 9.98 -17.26
C TRP A 82 18.36 10.36 -16.24
N HIS A 83 19.52 9.68 -16.24
CA HIS A 83 20.64 10.01 -15.35
C HIS A 83 21.53 11.15 -15.88
N GLN A 84 21.35 11.54 -17.15
CA GLN A 84 21.85 12.78 -17.76
C GLN A 84 20.83 13.94 -17.71
N GLY A 85 19.77 13.86 -16.89
CA GLY A 85 18.82 14.96 -16.71
C GLY A 85 17.88 15.20 -17.91
N TYR A 86 17.70 14.22 -18.81
CA TYR A 86 16.73 14.30 -19.90
C TYR A 86 15.40 13.63 -19.55
N VAL A 87 14.31 14.23 -20.00
CA VAL A 87 12.94 13.69 -19.92
C VAL A 87 12.44 13.35 -21.33
N LYS A 88 11.51 12.39 -21.44
CA LYS A 88 10.87 12.05 -22.71
C LYS A 88 9.49 12.71 -22.80
N SER A 89 9.25 13.46 -23.88
CA SER A 89 7.97 14.12 -24.11
C SER A 89 6.85 13.12 -24.48
N PRO A 90 5.57 13.52 -24.42
CA PRO A 90 4.47 12.74 -24.99
C PRO A 90 4.55 12.53 -26.52
N THR A 91 5.39 13.31 -27.23
CA THR A 91 5.71 13.10 -28.66
C THR A 91 6.86 12.10 -28.87
N GLY A 92 7.51 11.64 -27.81
CA GLY A 92 8.64 10.69 -27.85
C GLY A 92 10.03 11.35 -27.97
N GLU A 93 10.10 12.68 -27.92
CA GLU A 93 11.32 13.46 -28.08
C GLU A 93 12.04 13.63 -26.72
N TRP A 94 13.37 13.70 -26.73
CA TRP A 94 14.18 13.90 -25.52
C TRP A 94 14.54 15.38 -25.33
N THR A 95 14.10 16.00 -24.23
CA THR A 95 14.46 17.38 -23.85
C THR A 95 15.19 17.42 -22.51
N LYS A 96 16.04 18.42 -22.27
CA LYS A 96 16.75 18.56 -20.99
C LYS A 96 15.77 19.14 -19.96
N ALA A 97 15.78 18.60 -18.74
CA ALA A 97 14.95 19.10 -17.66
C ALA A 97 15.35 20.54 -17.27
N GLY A 98 14.49 21.50 -17.62
CA GLY A 98 14.75 22.94 -17.48
C GLY A 98 14.89 23.70 -18.81
N ASP A 99 14.89 23.03 -19.97
CA ASP A 99 14.78 23.69 -21.27
C ASP A 99 13.45 24.45 -21.38
N LYS A 100 13.43 25.54 -22.17
CA LYS A 100 12.18 26.26 -22.46
C LYS A 100 11.26 25.40 -23.32
N LEU A 101 10.02 25.25 -22.88
CA LEU A 101 8.92 24.71 -23.67
C LEU A 101 8.73 25.50 -24.97
N ASP A 102 8.16 24.85 -25.98
CA ASP A 102 7.74 25.55 -27.19
C ASP A 102 6.61 26.56 -26.89
N ALA A 103 6.52 27.60 -27.72
CA ALA A 103 5.57 28.70 -27.49
C ALA A 103 4.09 28.26 -27.52
N ARG A 104 3.74 27.14 -28.19
CA ARG A 104 2.37 26.62 -28.23
C ARG A 104 2.04 25.84 -26.95
N ARG A 105 2.95 25.02 -26.43
CA ARG A 105 2.81 24.38 -25.10
C ARG A 105 2.73 25.44 -24.00
N GLN A 106 3.64 26.43 -24.01
CA GLN A 106 3.63 27.51 -23.03
C GLN A 106 2.32 28.33 -23.06
N ALA A 107 1.84 28.71 -24.27
CA ALA A 107 0.57 29.42 -24.41
C ALA A 107 -0.66 28.59 -24.01
N LEU A 108 -0.58 27.26 -24.08
CA LEU A 108 -1.65 26.35 -23.61
C LEU A 108 -1.65 26.23 -22.08
N LEU A 109 -0.47 26.14 -21.45
CA LEU A 109 -0.35 26.09 -19.99
C LEU A 109 -0.77 27.42 -19.34
N ALA A 110 -0.40 28.57 -19.90
CA ALA A 110 -0.89 29.87 -19.43
C ALA A 110 -2.43 29.99 -19.47
N GLN A 111 -3.09 29.38 -20.47
CA GLN A 111 -4.56 29.30 -20.52
C GLN A 111 -5.15 28.36 -19.46
N TYR A 112 -4.48 27.23 -19.19
CA TYR A 112 -4.84 26.32 -18.11
C TYR A 112 -4.74 27.01 -16.74
N GLU A 113 -3.61 27.66 -16.46
CA GLU A 113 -3.34 28.34 -15.20
C GLU A 113 -4.33 29.44 -14.91
N LYS A 114 -4.65 30.27 -15.92
CA LYS A 114 -5.68 31.30 -15.80
C LYS A 114 -7.03 30.70 -15.40
N ARG A 115 -7.50 29.68 -16.14
CA ARG A 115 -8.78 29.00 -15.84
C ARG A 115 -8.79 28.37 -14.46
N ARG A 116 -7.70 27.71 -14.06
CA ARG A 116 -7.52 27.14 -12.72
C ARG A 116 -7.48 28.21 -11.61
N GLY A 117 -7.04 29.42 -11.92
CA GLY A 117 -7.05 30.56 -11.00
C GLY A 117 -8.41 31.25 -10.87
N GLU A 118 -9.26 31.16 -11.89
CA GLU A 118 -10.62 31.72 -11.94
C GLU A 118 -11.69 30.73 -11.42
N ALA A 119 -11.43 29.43 -11.49
CA ALA A 119 -12.37 28.36 -11.12
C ALA A 119 -12.50 28.14 -9.60
N GLY A 120 -13.70 27.71 -9.18
CA GLY A 120 -14.02 27.38 -7.79
C GLY A 120 -13.50 26.03 -7.30
N SER A 121 -13.91 25.67 -6.08
CA SER A 121 -13.48 24.46 -5.37
C SER A 121 -14.56 23.38 -5.27
N THR A 122 -15.68 23.51 -5.99
CA THR A 122 -16.78 22.53 -6.01
C THR A 122 -16.50 21.38 -6.99
N VAL A 123 -17.33 20.33 -6.93
CA VAL A 123 -17.30 19.22 -7.90
C VAL A 123 -17.53 19.71 -9.33
N ALA A 124 -18.38 20.73 -9.55
CA ALA A 124 -18.67 21.25 -10.88
C ALA A 124 -17.45 21.98 -11.48
N ASP A 125 -16.83 22.89 -10.71
CA ASP A 125 -15.64 23.64 -11.14
C ASP A 125 -14.50 22.70 -11.55
N GLN A 126 -14.26 21.67 -10.73
CA GLN A 126 -13.19 20.70 -10.96
C GLN A 126 -13.51 19.76 -12.14
N LEU A 127 -14.78 19.47 -12.42
CA LEU A 127 -15.17 18.75 -13.64
C LEU A 127 -14.97 19.62 -14.89
N GLU A 128 -15.32 20.91 -14.87
CA GLU A 128 -15.07 21.80 -16.02
C GLU A 128 -13.57 21.89 -16.34
N LEU A 129 -12.72 22.05 -15.31
CA LEU A 129 -11.26 22.01 -15.48
C LEU A 129 -10.80 20.66 -16.06
N ALA A 130 -11.31 19.53 -15.56
CA ALA A 130 -10.95 18.21 -16.09
C ALA A 130 -11.37 18.01 -17.55
N ASP A 131 -12.57 18.47 -17.93
CA ASP A 131 -13.10 18.39 -19.31
C ASP A 131 -12.34 19.30 -20.27
N TRP A 132 -12.01 20.52 -19.83
CA TRP A 132 -11.17 21.42 -20.60
C TRP A 132 -9.76 20.83 -20.78
N CYS A 133 -9.17 20.25 -19.73
CA CYS A 133 -7.86 19.58 -19.81
C CYS A 133 -7.88 18.38 -20.78
N ASN A 134 -8.93 17.53 -20.71
CA ASN A 134 -9.10 16.40 -21.62
C ASN A 134 -9.13 16.86 -23.09
N LYS A 135 -9.95 17.87 -23.38
CA LYS A 135 -10.12 18.46 -24.72
C LYS A 135 -8.81 19.02 -25.30
N HIS A 136 -7.87 19.45 -24.47
CA HIS A 136 -6.57 19.98 -24.88
C HIS A 136 -5.41 19.00 -24.63
N LEU A 137 -5.70 17.71 -24.39
CA LEU A 137 -4.75 16.62 -24.17
C LEU A 137 -3.81 16.82 -22.96
N LEU A 138 -4.20 17.65 -22.00
CA LEU A 138 -3.48 17.87 -20.74
C LEU A 138 -3.83 16.75 -19.74
N LYS A 139 -3.33 15.53 -19.98
CA LYS A 139 -3.78 14.32 -19.28
C LYS A 139 -3.43 14.27 -17.80
N GLU A 140 -2.25 14.75 -17.41
CA GLU A 140 -1.88 14.82 -15.98
C GLU A 140 -2.63 15.94 -15.24
N GLN A 141 -2.89 17.08 -15.89
CA GLN A 141 -3.76 18.13 -15.35
C GLN A 141 -5.21 17.62 -15.18
N GLU A 142 -5.77 16.93 -16.18
CA GLU A 142 -7.07 16.26 -16.08
C GLU A 142 -7.10 15.32 -14.87
N ARG A 143 -6.09 14.44 -14.75
CA ARG A 143 -5.97 13.46 -13.67
C ARG A 143 -6.05 14.10 -12.27
N VAL A 144 -5.40 15.25 -12.04
CA VAL A 144 -5.49 15.96 -10.74
C VAL A 144 -6.92 16.41 -10.45
N HIS A 145 -7.58 17.04 -11.41
CA HIS A 145 -8.94 17.54 -11.21
C HIS A 145 -9.94 16.41 -10.99
N LEU A 146 -9.75 15.26 -11.66
CA LEU A 146 -10.55 14.06 -11.43
C LEU A 146 -10.30 13.44 -10.04
N LEU A 147 -9.04 13.42 -9.57
CA LEU A 147 -8.72 13.01 -8.20
C LEU A 147 -9.35 13.96 -7.18
N ARG A 148 -9.33 15.27 -7.42
CA ARG A 148 -9.98 16.27 -6.56
C ARG A 148 -11.50 16.13 -6.55
N VAL A 149 -12.13 15.80 -7.69
CA VAL A 149 -13.55 15.41 -7.75
C VAL A 149 -13.81 14.16 -6.91
N CYS A 150 -12.91 13.18 -6.89
CA CYS A 150 -13.03 12.00 -6.03
C CYS A 150 -12.76 12.28 -4.53
N GLU A 151 -11.96 13.29 -4.17
CA GLU A 151 -11.87 13.76 -2.78
C GLU A 151 -13.19 14.42 -2.32
N LEU A 152 -13.80 15.25 -3.18
CA LEU A 152 -15.04 15.99 -2.89
C LEU A 152 -16.31 15.13 -2.99
N SER A 153 -16.28 14.10 -3.84
CA SER A 153 -17.38 13.16 -4.06
C SER A 153 -16.81 11.74 -4.26
N PRO A 154 -16.61 10.98 -3.17
CA PRO A 154 -15.91 9.68 -3.19
C PRO A 154 -16.48 8.61 -4.13
N ASP A 155 -17.72 8.76 -4.59
CA ASP A 155 -18.40 7.80 -5.49
C ASP A 155 -18.62 8.34 -6.92
N HIS A 156 -18.04 9.50 -7.27
CA HIS A 156 -18.35 10.21 -8.51
C HIS A 156 -18.05 9.39 -9.79
N PRO A 157 -19.07 8.92 -10.55
CA PRO A 157 -18.87 7.85 -11.51
C PRO A 157 -17.97 8.23 -12.70
N SER A 158 -18.23 9.37 -13.33
CA SER A 158 -17.47 9.84 -14.50
C SER A 158 -15.98 10.05 -14.17
N ALA A 159 -15.68 10.59 -12.98
CA ALA A 159 -14.30 10.84 -12.58
C ALA A 159 -13.53 9.54 -12.33
N ARG A 160 -14.13 8.58 -11.63
CA ARG A 160 -13.51 7.26 -11.40
C ARG A 160 -13.34 6.45 -12.68
N GLN A 161 -14.30 6.52 -13.60
CA GLN A 161 -14.19 5.89 -14.93
C GLN A 161 -13.03 6.47 -15.74
N ARG A 162 -12.87 7.80 -15.78
CA ARG A 162 -11.76 8.48 -16.47
C ARG A 162 -10.40 8.24 -15.80
N LEU A 163 -10.39 7.98 -14.49
CA LEU A 163 -9.22 7.48 -13.75
C LEU A 163 -8.98 5.96 -13.90
N GLY A 164 -9.74 5.24 -14.75
CA GLY A 164 -9.53 3.83 -15.07
C GLY A 164 -10.14 2.81 -14.09
N PHE A 165 -10.84 3.26 -13.05
CA PHE A 165 -11.60 2.39 -12.16
C PHE A 165 -12.91 1.96 -12.84
N THR A 166 -13.37 0.74 -12.57
CA THR A 166 -14.75 0.34 -12.84
C THR A 166 -15.49 0.05 -11.55
N ARG A 167 -16.81 0.23 -11.57
CA ARG A 167 -17.68 -0.09 -10.44
C ARG A 167 -18.00 -1.59 -10.45
N SER A 168 -17.68 -2.28 -9.35
CA SER A 168 -18.10 -3.66 -9.11
C SER A 168 -19.00 -3.68 -7.89
N GLY A 169 -20.32 -3.72 -8.12
CA GLY A 169 -21.32 -3.56 -7.08
C GLY A 169 -21.22 -2.22 -6.35
N ARG A 170 -20.68 -2.24 -5.13
CA ARG A 170 -20.47 -1.04 -4.28
C ARG A 170 -19.04 -0.50 -4.32
N GLU A 171 -18.08 -1.24 -4.86
CA GLU A 171 -16.66 -0.92 -4.79
C GLU A 171 -16.12 -0.47 -6.16
N TRP A 172 -14.97 0.21 -6.14
CA TRP A 172 -14.31 0.76 -7.31
C TRP A 172 -12.96 0.09 -7.51
N ILE A 173 -12.90 -0.85 -8.47
CA ILE A 173 -11.75 -1.74 -8.66
C ILE A 173 -10.84 -1.18 -9.76
N SER A 174 -9.52 -1.13 -9.49
CA SER A 174 -8.50 -0.74 -10.47
C SER A 174 -8.49 -1.68 -11.69
N ARG A 175 -7.80 -1.30 -12.77
CA ARG A 175 -7.63 -2.21 -13.92
C ARG A 175 -6.77 -3.42 -13.59
N GLU A 176 -5.75 -3.27 -12.75
CA GLU A 176 -4.78 -4.33 -12.45
C GLU A 176 -5.36 -5.37 -11.50
N ASP A 177 -6.00 -4.95 -10.42
CA ASP A 177 -6.64 -5.84 -9.44
C ASP A 177 -7.75 -6.65 -10.10
N ARG A 178 -8.51 -6.00 -10.99
CA ARG A 178 -9.56 -6.64 -11.79
C ARG A 178 -8.98 -7.72 -12.71
N LEU A 179 -7.89 -7.47 -13.43
CA LEU A 179 -7.26 -8.49 -14.28
C LEU A 179 -6.73 -9.68 -13.46
N LYS A 180 -6.10 -9.42 -12.30
CA LYS A 180 -5.65 -10.48 -11.37
C LYS A 180 -6.83 -11.27 -10.79
N GLN A 181 -7.95 -10.61 -10.52
CA GLN A 181 -9.18 -11.26 -10.06
C GLN A 181 -9.85 -12.06 -11.17
N GLU A 182 -10.05 -11.50 -12.36
CA GLU A 182 -10.63 -12.15 -13.53
C GLU A 182 -9.89 -13.44 -13.88
N GLN A 183 -8.56 -13.45 -13.85
CA GLN A 183 -7.75 -14.66 -14.06
C GLN A 183 -7.99 -15.74 -12.99
N ARG A 184 -8.13 -15.35 -11.71
CA ARG A 184 -8.41 -16.27 -10.59
C ARG A 184 -9.83 -16.81 -10.65
N ASP A 185 -10.81 -15.94 -10.86
CA ASP A 185 -12.23 -16.29 -10.95
C ASP A 185 -12.49 -17.17 -12.19
N GLU A 186 -11.81 -16.93 -13.33
CA GLU A 186 -11.86 -17.78 -14.52
C GLU A 186 -11.24 -19.17 -14.25
N ALA A 187 -10.07 -19.25 -13.63
CA ALA A 187 -9.45 -20.53 -13.26
C ALA A 187 -10.36 -21.35 -12.33
N VAL A 188 -10.97 -20.71 -11.33
CA VAL A 188 -11.96 -21.33 -10.44
C VAL A 188 -13.22 -21.74 -11.20
N ARG A 189 -13.71 -20.93 -12.15
CA ARG A 189 -14.88 -21.24 -12.98
C ARG A 189 -14.64 -22.47 -13.87
N VAL A 190 -13.48 -22.54 -14.54
CA VAL A 190 -13.09 -23.67 -15.39
C VAL A 190 -12.93 -24.95 -14.57
N ALA A 191 -12.25 -24.89 -13.43
CA ALA A 191 -12.10 -26.03 -12.53
C ALA A 191 -13.45 -26.51 -11.97
N THR A 192 -14.32 -25.58 -11.56
CA THR A 192 -15.67 -25.88 -11.05
C THR A 192 -16.54 -26.53 -12.14
N ALA A 193 -16.51 -26.01 -13.37
CA ALA A 193 -17.26 -26.56 -14.50
C ALA A 193 -16.79 -27.97 -14.89
N LYS A 194 -15.47 -28.21 -14.87
CA LYS A 194 -14.86 -29.53 -15.08
C LYS A 194 -15.29 -30.54 -14.02
N TRP A 195 -15.20 -30.18 -12.74
CA TRP A 195 -15.31 -31.14 -11.63
C TRP A 195 -16.71 -31.33 -11.06
N THR A 196 -17.60 -30.35 -11.16
CA THR A 196 -18.96 -30.44 -10.59
C THR A 196 -19.77 -31.63 -11.12
N PRO A 197 -19.84 -31.91 -12.45
CA PRO A 197 -20.61 -33.05 -12.95
C PRO A 197 -20.05 -34.40 -12.46
N VAL A 198 -18.72 -34.54 -12.47
CA VAL A 198 -18.01 -35.76 -12.07
C VAL A 198 -18.22 -36.05 -10.59
N ILE A 199 -17.99 -35.05 -9.72
CA ILE A 199 -18.13 -35.21 -8.28
C ILE A 199 -19.60 -35.42 -7.89
N THR A 200 -20.54 -34.71 -8.51
CA THR A 200 -21.98 -34.88 -8.23
C THR A 200 -22.46 -36.30 -8.54
N ARG A 201 -22.01 -36.89 -9.66
CA ARG A 201 -22.34 -38.27 -10.05
C ARG A 201 -21.96 -39.28 -8.97
N TYR A 202 -20.74 -39.22 -8.44
CA TYR A 202 -20.29 -40.15 -7.40
C TYR A 202 -20.85 -39.79 -6.02
N ALA A 203 -20.97 -38.49 -5.70
CA ALA A 203 -21.54 -38.03 -4.43
C ALA A 203 -23.02 -38.44 -4.25
N GLY A 204 -23.78 -38.60 -5.33
CA GLY A 204 -25.12 -39.21 -5.28
C GLY A 204 -25.09 -40.70 -4.89
N GLN A 205 -24.10 -41.46 -5.36
CA GLN A 205 -23.95 -42.89 -5.11
C GLN A 205 -23.46 -43.22 -3.68
N LEU A 206 -22.72 -42.31 -3.04
CA LEU A 206 -22.32 -42.44 -1.62
C LEU A 206 -23.51 -42.67 -0.67
N SER A 207 -24.68 -42.13 -1.00
CA SER A 207 -25.91 -42.24 -0.22
C SER A 207 -26.81 -43.41 -0.65
N SER A 208 -26.36 -44.31 -1.54
CA SER A 208 -27.13 -45.46 -2.00
C SER A 208 -27.25 -46.55 -0.93
N ALA A 209 -28.37 -47.29 -0.89
CA ALA A 209 -28.53 -48.48 -0.05
C ALA A 209 -27.58 -49.63 -0.48
N ASP A 210 -27.19 -49.66 -1.75
CA ASP A 210 -26.28 -50.65 -2.33
C ASP A 210 -24.81 -50.41 -1.89
N GLN A 211 -24.22 -51.40 -1.20
CA GLN A 211 -22.85 -51.33 -0.70
C GLN A 211 -21.79 -51.32 -1.82
N GLY A 212 -22.05 -52.02 -2.93
CA GLY A 212 -21.16 -52.02 -4.11
C GLY A 212 -21.10 -50.64 -4.76
N LYS A 213 -22.26 -49.99 -4.94
CA LYS A 213 -22.34 -48.61 -5.45
C LYS A 213 -21.67 -47.61 -4.51
N ARG A 214 -21.84 -47.74 -3.18
CA ARG A 214 -21.12 -46.89 -2.21
C ARG A 214 -19.60 -47.07 -2.32
N LYS A 215 -19.10 -48.31 -2.35
CA LYS A 215 -17.66 -48.61 -2.49
C LYS A 215 -17.10 -48.06 -3.79
N TYR A 216 -17.73 -48.35 -4.93
CA TYR A 216 -17.32 -47.86 -6.24
C TYR A 216 -17.23 -46.33 -6.29
N ALA A 217 -18.19 -45.62 -5.70
CA ALA A 217 -18.17 -44.15 -5.62
C ALA A 217 -17.00 -43.61 -4.78
N VAL A 218 -16.64 -44.26 -3.67
CA VAL A 218 -15.46 -43.91 -2.87
C VAL A 218 -14.17 -44.17 -3.67
N ASP A 219 -14.06 -45.35 -4.29
CA ASP A 219 -12.88 -45.75 -5.05
C ASP A 219 -12.67 -44.82 -6.28
N GLN A 220 -13.74 -44.32 -6.90
CA GLN A 220 -13.69 -43.33 -7.99
C GLN A 220 -13.34 -41.91 -7.51
N LEU A 221 -13.86 -41.45 -6.37
CA LEU A 221 -13.50 -40.14 -5.82
C LEU A 221 -12.02 -40.08 -5.38
N LYS A 222 -11.42 -41.23 -4.99
CA LYS A 222 -9.99 -41.34 -4.65
C LYS A 222 -9.04 -41.25 -5.85
N GLN A 223 -9.54 -41.38 -7.08
CA GLN A 223 -8.74 -41.23 -8.31
C GLN A 223 -8.63 -39.75 -8.77
N ILE A 224 -9.19 -38.81 -8.00
CA ILE A 224 -9.15 -37.37 -8.32
C ILE A 224 -7.90 -36.76 -7.66
N HIS A 225 -6.86 -36.55 -8.46
CA HIS A 225 -5.57 -35.96 -8.02
C HIS A 225 -5.39 -34.49 -8.47
N ASP A 226 -6.42 -33.87 -9.04
CA ASP A 226 -6.41 -32.47 -9.51
C ASP A 226 -6.75 -31.50 -8.34
N PRO A 227 -5.85 -30.57 -7.96
CA PRO A 227 -6.10 -29.61 -6.87
C PRO A 227 -7.29 -28.69 -7.14
N GLY A 228 -7.61 -28.41 -8.40
CA GLY A 228 -8.79 -27.64 -8.81
C GLY A 228 -10.12 -28.32 -8.46
N ALA A 229 -10.12 -29.62 -8.16
CA ALA A 229 -11.29 -30.34 -7.67
C ALA A 229 -11.60 -30.08 -6.19
N LEU A 230 -10.62 -29.61 -5.39
CA LEU A 230 -10.73 -29.52 -3.94
C LEU A 230 -11.91 -28.67 -3.43
N PRO A 231 -12.18 -27.46 -3.96
CA PRO A 231 -13.34 -26.67 -3.51
C PRO A 231 -14.66 -27.39 -3.78
N THR A 232 -14.76 -28.10 -4.91
CA THR A 232 -15.95 -28.86 -5.31
C THR A 232 -16.12 -30.14 -4.49
N LEU A 233 -15.03 -30.87 -4.20
CA LEU A 233 -15.02 -32.02 -3.30
C LEU A 233 -15.51 -31.61 -1.90
N GLN A 234 -14.96 -30.53 -1.35
CA GLN A 234 -15.34 -30.02 -0.04
C GLN A 234 -16.82 -29.57 -0.01
N ALA A 235 -17.28 -28.83 -1.03
CA ALA A 235 -18.64 -28.31 -1.10
C ALA A 235 -19.73 -29.36 -1.35
N ILE A 236 -19.42 -30.48 -2.02
CA ILE A 236 -20.40 -31.51 -2.42
C ILE A 236 -20.27 -32.80 -1.60
N VAL A 237 -19.04 -33.27 -1.35
CA VAL A 237 -18.78 -34.50 -0.59
C VAL A 237 -18.65 -34.18 0.90
N GLY A 238 -17.76 -33.26 1.29
CA GLY A 238 -17.55 -32.89 2.69
C GLY A 238 -18.82 -32.35 3.37
N ALA A 239 -19.63 -31.58 2.64
CA ALA A 239 -20.89 -31.03 3.13
C ALA A 239 -21.96 -32.08 3.53
N LYS A 240 -21.79 -33.37 3.18
CA LYS A 240 -22.68 -34.48 3.57
C LYS A 240 -22.46 -34.99 5.00
N GLY A 241 -21.42 -34.51 5.71
CA GLY A 241 -21.16 -34.83 7.11
C GLY A 241 -19.81 -35.51 7.37
N GLU A 242 -19.48 -35.70 8.64
CA GLU A 242 -18.13 -36.07 9.14
C GLU A 242 -17.45 -37.19 8.35
N THR A 243 -18.14 -38.32 8.13
CA THR A 243 -17.58 -39.48 7.40
C THR A 243 -17.13 -39.14 5.98
N TYR A 244 -17.80 -38.19 5.33
CA TYR A 244 -17.47 -37.75 3.97
C TYR A 244 -16.48 -36.58 3.96
N GLU A 245 -16.43 -35.77 5.03
CA GLU A 245 -15.36 -34.78 5.22
C GLU A 245 -14.01 -35.47 5.49
N LEU A 246 -14.01 -36.58 6.25
CA LEU A 246 -12.86 -37.47 6.41
C LEU A 246 -12.39 -38.06 5.06
N LEU A 247 -13.33 -38.46 4.19
CA LEU A 247 -12.99 -38.90 2.83
C LEU A 247 -12.37 -37.76 1.99
N VAL A 248 -12.85 -36.51 2.12
CA VAL A 248 -12.20 -35.37 1.45
C VAL A 248 -10.78 -35.17 1.95
N VAL A 249 -10.52 -35.28 3.27
CA VAL A 249 -9.17 -35.25 3.84
C VAL A 249 -8.29 -36.39 3.29
N GLU A 250 -8.81 -37.61 3.17
CA GLU A 250 -8.09 -38.73 2.55
C GLU A 250 -7.75 -38.49 1.08
N ILE A 251 -8.63 -37.84 0.31
CA ILE A 251 -8.39 -37.49 -1.11
C ILE A 251 -7.36 -36.37 -1.21
N THR A 252 -7.50 -35.31 -0.40
CA THR A 252 -6.57 -34.18 -0.38
C THR A 252 -5.15 -34.63 -0.01
N ALA A 253 -5.00 -35.57 0.93
CA ALA A 253 -3.71 -36.12 1.33
C ALA A 253 -3.02 -37.03 0.29
N GLN A 254 -3.65 -37.28 -0.86
CA GLN A 254 -3.02 -37.97 -2.01
C GLN A 254 -2.50 -37.00 -3.08
N MET A 255 -2.63 -35.68 -2.87
CA MET A 255 -2.16 -34.65 -3.79
C MET A 255 -0.85 -34.03 -3.28
N THR A 256 0.15 -33.93 -4.15
CA THR A 256 1.48 -33.35 -3.86
C THR A 256 1.54 -31.83 -4.10
N ASP A 257 0.39 -31.16 -4.20
CA ASP A 257 0.27 -29.74 -4.56
C ASP A 257 0.15 -28.84 -3.31
N PRO A 258 0.80 -27.64 -3.27
CA PRO A 258 0.69 -26.73 -2.13
C PRO A 258 -0.74 -26.31 -1.76
N ALA A 259 -1.66 -26.18 -2.72
CA ALA A 259 -3.06 -25.85 -2.44
C ALA A 259 -3.80 -26.99 -1.71
N ALA A 260 -3.36 -28.24 -1.91
CA ALA A 260 -3.84 -29.41 -1.16
C ALA A 260 -3.30 -29.41 0.28
N THR A 261 -2.01 -29.13 0.50
CA THR A 261 -1.45 -28.99 1.84
C THR A 261 -2.13 -27.85 2.61
N ALA A 262 -2.37 -26.71 1.96
CA ALA A 262 -3.14 -25.61 2.50
C ALA A 262 -4.61 -25.97 2.78
N ALA A 263 -5.22 -26.89 2.01
CA ALA A 263 -6.57 -27.38 2.28
C ALA A 263 -6.61 -28.31 3.52
N LEU A 264 -5.61 -29.17 3.71
CA LEU A 264 -5.45 -29.96 4.94
C LEU A 264 -5.30 -29.06 6.17
N ALA A 265 -4.42 -28.05 6.10
CA ALA A 265 -4.25 -27.07 7.18
C ALA A 265 -5.56 -26.37 7.56
N ARG A 266 -6.38 -25.98 6.56
CA ARG A 266 -7.69 -25.37 6.82
C ARG A 266 -8.69 -26.36 7.42
N HIS A 267 -8.72 -27.63 7.01
CA HIS A 267 -9.53 -28.65 7.70
C HIS A 267 -9.06 -28.88 9.15
N ALA A 268 -7.74 -28.90 9.38
CA ALA A 268 -7.15 -29.12 10.70
C ALA A 268 -7.51 -28.04 11.73
N VAL A 269 -7.63 -26.77 11.30
CA VAL A 269 -8.00 -25.65 12.19
C VAL A 269 -9.52 -25.39 12.24
N PHE A 270 -10.19 -25.36 11.08
CA PHE A 270 -11.54 -24.79 10.94
C PHE A 270 -12.68 -25.81 10.84
N SER A 271 -12.42 -27.10 10.62
CA SER A 271 -13.50 -28.09 10.61
C SER A 271 -14.21 -28.13 11.97
N PRO A 272 -15.56 -28.20 12.03
CA PRO A 272 -16.28 -28.30 13.30
C PRO A 272 -16.03 -29.64 14.01
N SER A 273 -15.80 -30.73 13.26
CA SER A 273 -15.51 -32.05 13.82
C SER A 273 -14.09 -32.11 14.41
N LEU A 274 -13.97 -32.56 15.66
CA LEU A 274 -12.68 -32.88 16.27
C LEU A 274 -11.97 -34.02 15.51
N ARG A 275 -12.72 -35.02 15.04
CA ARG A 275 -12.17 -36.17 14.31
C ARG A 275 -11.60 -35.78 12.96
N VAL A 276 -12.26 -34.86 12.24
CA VAL A 276 -11.70 -34.30 10.99
C VAL A 276 -10.47 -33.45 11.27
N ARG A 277 -10.49 -32.60 12.32
CA ARG A 277 -9.31 -31.82 12.72
C ARG A 277 -8.11 -32.72 13.03
N GLN A 278 -8.32 -33.80 13.78
CA GLN A 278 -7.31 -34.83 14.08
C GLN A 278 -6.82 -35.54 12.82
N ALA A 279 -7.71 -36.03 11.96
CA ALA A 279 -7.32 -36.72 10.72
C ALA A 279 -6.51 -35.80 9.78
N ALA A 280 -6.90 -34.52 9.66
CA ALA A 280 -6.18 -33.56 8.83
C ALA A 280 -4.80 -33.19 9.42
N ALA A 281 -4.71 -32.98 10.74
CA ALA A 281 -3.43 -32.72 11.42
C ALA A 281 -2.47 -33.93 11.32
N GLU A 282 -2.98 -35.16 11.40
CA GLU A 282 -2.18 -36.38 11.21
C GLU A 282 -1.56 -36.45 9.80
N LYS A 283 -2.26 -35.96 8.76
CA LYS A 283 -1.74 -35.91 7.39
C LYS A 283 -0.73 -34.80 7.15
N LEU A 284 -0.65 -33.80 8.02
CA LEU A 284 0.38 -32.74 7.93
C LEU A 284 1.75 -33.20 8.45
N LYS A 285 1.83 -34.25 9.28
CA LYS A 285 3.10 -34.85 9.75
C LYS A 285 4.02 -35.35 8.62
N THR A 286 3.45 -35.67 7.47
CA THR A 286 4.17 -36.15 6.28
C THR A 286 4.20 -35.10 5.16
N ALA A 287 3.84 -33.85 5.45
CA ALA A 287 3.87 -32.74 4.50
C ALA A 287 5.11 -31.88 4.71
N GLU A 288 5.59 -31.25 3.63
CA GLU A 288 6.68 -30.28 3.66
C GLU A 288 6.26 -29.06 4.54
N PRO A 289 7.00 -28.75 5.63
CA PRO A 289 6.63 -27.71 6.61
C PRO A 289 6.27 -26.36 5.99
N ASP A 290 7.06 -25.92 5.01
CA ASP A 290 6.98 -24.62 4.34
C ASP A 290 5.65 -24.38 3.61
N ARG A 291 4.93 -25.45 3.27
CA ARG A 291 3.64 -25.37 2.58
C ARG A 291 2.46 -25.08 3.49
N PHE A 292 2.63 -25.18 4.81
CA PHE A 292 1.52 -24.99 5.75
C PHE A 292 1.88 -24.23 7.03
N ILE A 293 3.12 -24.31 7.54
CA ILE A 293 3.49 -23.57 8.75
C ILE A 293 3.42 -22.05 8.51
N PRO A 294 3.96 -21.48 7.42
CA PRO A 294 3.77 -20.04 7.12
C PRO A 294 2.30 -19.61 7.08
N LEU A 295 1.41 -20.42 6.49
CA LEU A 295 -0.04 -20.17 6.44
C LEU A 295 -0.69 -20.22 7.83
N LEU A 296 -0.24 -21.13 8.70
CA LEU A 296 -0.76 -21.27 10.06
C LEU A 296 -0.26 -20.15 10.98
N VAL A 297 1.05 -19.87 11.00
CA VAL A 297 1.61 -18.84 11.90
C VAL A 297 1.22 -17.42 11.48
N SER A 298 1.06 -17.13 10.18
CA SER A 298 0.48 -15.86 9.70
C SER A 298 -1.02 -15.70 10.01
N SER A 299 -1.73 -16.80 10.32
CA SER A 299 -3.12 -16.78 10.78
C SER A 299 -3.26 -16.55 12.29
N MET A 300 -2.17 -16.63 13.07
CA MET A 300 -2.18 -16.28 14.50
C MET A 300 -2.15 -14.77 14.68
N TYR A 301 -2.78 -14.29 15.76
CA TYR A 301 -2.72 -12.88 16.17
C TYR A 301 -2.59 -12.78 17.70
N THR A 302 -1.87 -11.79 18.21
CA THR A 302 -1.93 -11.49 19.65
C THR A 302 -3.31 -10.94 20.03
N PRO A 303 -3.74 -11.08 21.30
CA PRO A 303 -4.93 -10.39 21.79
C PRO A 303 -4.81 -8.88 21.55
N VAL A 304 -5.89 -8.25 21.13
CA VAL A 304 -6.02 -6.80 21.01
C VAL A 304 -5.74 -6.17 22.38
N VAL A 305 -4.68 -5.36 22.44
CA VAL A 305 -4.39 -4.44 23.53
C VAL A 305 -5.03 -3.10 23.19
N SER A 306 -5.73 -2.54 24.16
CA SER A 306 -6.41 -1.24 24.05
C SER A 306 -5.70 -0.18 24.89
N GLN A 307 -5.68 1.06 24.40
CA GLN A 307 -5.21 2.23 25.14
C GLN A 307 -6.16 3.39 24.87
N VAL A 308 -6.61 4.05 25.95
CA VAL A 308 -7.46 5.24 25.87
C VAL A 308 -6.66 6.44 26.33
N ALA A 309 -6.54 7.44 25.46
CA ALA A 309 -5.99 8.74 25.77
C ALA A 309 -7.08 9.80 25.62
N MET A 310 -7.30 10.60 26.66
CA MET A 310 -8.15 11.79 26.58
C MET A 310 -7.26 13.02 26.76
N VAL A 311 -7.14 13.81 25.70
CA VAL A 311 -6.40 15.07 25.70
C VAL A 311 -7.33 16.14 25.17
N SER A 312 -7.69 17.11 26.01
CA SER A 312 -8.50 18.22 25.53
C SER A 312 -7.65 19.13 24.62
N LEU A 313 -8.26 20.08 23.91
CA LEU A 313 -7.64 20.80 22.81
C LEU A 313 -7.92 22.31 22.88
N PRO A 314 -7.12 23.16 22.21
CA PRO A 314 -7.36 24.60 22.15
C PRO A 314 -8.79 24.93 21.73
N SER A 315 -9.36 25.98 22.34
CA SER A 315 -10.77 26.43 22.20
C SER A 315 -11.85 25.54 22.85
N GLY A 316 -11.56 24.86 23.97
CA GLY A 316 -12.61 24.20 24.77
C GLY A 316 -13.15 22.90 24.18
N ARG A 317 -12.30 22.16 23.45
CA ARG A 317 -12.67 20.91 22.76
C ARG A 317 -12.05 19.70 23.48
N ILE A 318 -12.63 18.51 23.38
CA ILE A 318 -11.96 17.26 23.83
C ILE A 318 -11.51 16.42 22.64
N GLY A 319 -10.23 16.03 22.61
CA GLY A 319 -9.73 14.94 21.79
C GLY A 319 -9.74 13.64 22.58
N TYR A 320 -10.73 12.79 22.33
CA TYR A 320 -10.70 11.39 22.75
C TYR A 320 -9.97 10.57 21.70
N ARG A 321 -9.09 9.67 22.14
CA ARG A 321 -8.41 8.71 21.28
C ARG A 321 -8.49 7.33 21.90
N HIS A 322 -9.09 6.38 21.19
CA HIS A 322 -8.99 4.95 21.49
C HIS A 322 -8.04 4.30 20.48
N GLU A 323 -6.88 3.84 20.93
CA GLU A 323 -6.01 3.00 20.11
C GLU A 323 -6.23 1.53 20.45
N PHE A 324 -6.38 0.70 19.42
CA PHE A 324 -6.34 -0.76 19.51
C PHE A 324 -5.11 -1.25 18.75
N LEU A 325 -4.27 -2.04 19.40
CA LEU A 325 -3.09 -2.64 18.80
C LEU A 325 -3.20 -4.17 18.91
N ARG A 326 -2.93 -4.87 17.81
CA ARG A 326 -2.63 -6.31 17.82
C ARG A 326 -1.47 -6.60 16.89
N GLU A 327 -0.81 -7.73 17.08
CA GLU A 327 0.23 -8.21 16.19
C GLU A 327 -0.28 -9.40 15.39
N GLY A 328 0.07 -9.45 14.11
CA GLY A 328 0.20 -10.70 13.34
C GLY A 328 1.68 -11.06 13.18
N ALA A 329 1.98 -12.04 12.32
CA ALA A 329 3.35 -12.45 12.03
C ALA A 329 4.17 -11.32 11.38
N GLU A 330 3.63 -10.71 10.32
CA GLU A 330 4.36 -9.77 9.45
C GLU A 330 4.19 -8.29 9.84
N LYS A 331 3.10 -7.94 10.52
CA LYS A 331 2.73 -6.55 10.84
C LYS A 331 2.03 -6.43 12.19
N GLN A 332 2.15 -5.26 12.82
CA GLN A 332 1.20 -4.79 13.80
C GLN A 332 0.00 -4.15 13.08
N GLU A 333 -1.21 -4.36 13.59
CA GLU A 333 -2.41 -3.66 13.15
C GLU A 333 -2.88 -2.72 14.25
N ARG A 334 -3.03 -1.44 13.90
CA ARG A 334 -3.35 -0.34 14.81
C ARG A 334 -4.57 0.42 14.33
N LEU A 335 -5.68 0.34 15.07
CA LEU A 335 -6.86 1.15 14.84
C LEU A 335 -6.86 2.33 15.81
N ILE A 336 -6.80 3.54 15.29
CA ILE A 336 -6.89 4.80 16.04
C ILE A 336 -8.28 5.39 15.81
N LEU A 337 -9.11 5.45 16.84
CA LEU A 337 -10.39 6.14 16.84
C LEU A 337 -10.25 7.48 17.52
N ASP A 338 -10.04 8.55 16.73
CA ASP A 338 -10.06 9.92 17.22
C ASP A 338 -11.51 10.43 17.23
N THR A 339 -11.94 11.01 18.34
CA THR A 339 -13.22 11.75 18.46
C THR A 339 -12.96 13.14 19.00
N GLU A 340 -13.21 14.16 18.17
CA GLU A 340 -13.12 15.56 18.52
C GLU A 340 -14.49 16.08 18.98
N TYR A 341 -14.67 16.21 20.29
CA TYR A 341 -15.84 16.81 20.90
C TYR A 341 -15.74 18.35 20.85
N ARG A 342 -16.74 19.01 20.25
CA ARG A 342 -16.82 20.47 20.03
C ARG A 342 -18.04 21.06 20.73
N ARG A 343 -17.88 22.18 21.43
CA ARG A 343 -18.96 22.89 22.13
C ARG A 343 -20.00 23.49 21.17
N GLN A 344 -21.30 23.41 21.52
CA GLN A 344 -22.38 23.91 20.66
C GLN A 344 -22.70 25.41 20.80
N ASN A 345 -22.60 25.98 22.00
CA ASN A 345 -22.93 27.39 22.30
C ASN A 345 -21.70 28.13 22.87
N THR A 346 -21.75 29.46 22.91
CA THR A 346 -20.66 30.31 23.44
C THR A 346 -20.96 30.94 24.81
N GLY A 347 -22.22 31.07 25.23
CA GLY A 347 -22.61 31.54 26.57
C GLY A 347 -22.59 30.40 27.61
N GLY A 348 -22.27 30.69 28.86
CA GLY A 348 -21.90 29.67 29.85
C GLY A 348 -20.39 29.39 29.82
N SER A 349 -19.86 28.75 30.86
CA SER A 349 -18.42 28.84 31.17
C SER A 349 -17.50 27.94 30.33
N GLY A 350 -18.02 27.19 29.36
CA GLY A 350 -17.21 26.52 28.34
C GLY A 350 -16.81 25.09 28.66
N ARG A 351 -17.57 24.41 29.51
CA ARG A 351 -16.92 23.61 30.56
C ARG A 351 -17.57 22.24 30.80
N ASP A 352 -18.85 22.09 31.16
CA ASP A 352 -19.42 20.73 31.35
C ASP A 352 -19.84 20.07 30.04
N ALA A 353 -19.76 20.80 28.91
CA ALA A 353 -19.56 20.15 27.61
C ALA A 353 -18.32 19.24 27.61
N ALA A 354 -17.27 19.57 28.37
CA ALA A 354 -16.10 18.72 28.60
C ALA A 354 -16.43 17.52 29.52
N ALA A 355 -17.17 17.73 30.61
CA ALA A 355 -17.62 16.63 31.48
C ALA A 355 -18.55 15.64 30.75
N VAL A 356 -19.51 16.13 29.95
CA VAL A 356 -20.36 15.28 29.10
C VAL A 356 -19.54 14.59 28.02
N ALA A 357 -18.58 15.27 27.38
CA ALA A 357 -17.65 14.63 26.46
C ALA A 357 -16.83 13.51 27.12
N MET A 358 -16.39 13.68 28.38
CA MET A 358 -15.73 12.61 29.16
C MET A 358 -16.69 11.47 29.53
N ILE A 359 -17.97 11.74 29.80
CA ILE A 359 -18.98 10.71 30.08
C ILE A 359 -19.32 9.91 28.80
N GLU A 360 -19.55 10.55 27.65
CA GLU A 360 -19.76 9.87 26.36
C GLU A 360 -18.51 9.09 25.94
N ALA A 361 -17.32 9.67 26.10
CA ALA A 361 -16.05 9.01 25.85
C ALA A 361 -15.85 7.77 26.74
N SER A 362 -16.13 7.87 28.04
CA SER A 362 -16.03 6.74 28.98
C SER A 362 -17.02 5.62 28.65
N ALA A 363 -18.27 5.97 28.35
CA ALA A 363 -19.29 5.00 27.93
C ALA A 363 -18.92 4.32 26.59
N THR A 364 -18.35 5.09 25.65
CA THR A 364 -17.85 4.61 24.35
C THR A 364 -16.66 3.68 24.55
N ALA A 365 -15.68 4.06 25.37
CA ALA A 365 -14.53 3.24 25.72
C ALA A 365 -14.99 1.90 26.31
N GLN A 366 -15.84 1.91 27.34
CA GLN A 366 -16.36 0.68 27.94
C GLN A 366 -17.13 -0.21 26.94
N ALA A 367 -17.83 0.37 25.97
CA ALA A 367 -18.52 -0.39 24.93
C ALA A 367 -17.54 -1.07 23.96
N LEU A 368 -16.44 -0.38 23.62
CA LEU A 368 -15.38 -0.88 22.75
C LEU A 368 -14.45 -1.88 23.45
N GLU A 369 -14.10 -1.68 24.72
CA GLU A 369 -13.34 -2.65 25.53
C GLU A 369 -14.05 -4.00 25.55
N ARG A 370 -15.35 -4.00 25.88
CA ARG A 370 -16.18 -5.22 25.85
C ARG A 370 -16.28 -5.85 24.45
N ALA A 371 -16.02 -5.10 23.38
CA ALA A 371 -15.90 -5.66 22.03
C ALA A 371 -14.52 -6.27 21.77
N ALA A 372 -13.44 -5.61 22.20
CA ALA A 372 -12.08 -6.15 22.17
C ALA A 372 -11.95 -7.44 23.01
N GLU A 373 -12.57 -7.51 24.18
CA GLU A 373 -12.63 -8.73 25.01
C GLU A 373 -13.24 -9.93 24.29
N ARG A 374 -14.39 -9.74 23.61
CA ARG A 374 -15.05 -10.79 22.81
C ARG A 374 -14.21 -11.18 21.59
N GLN A 375 -13.54 -10.22 20.95
CA GLN A 375 -12.58 -10.51 19.89
C GLN A 375 -11.41 -11.34 20.45
N ASN A 376 -10.89 -11.00 21.64
CA ASN A 376 -9.77 -11.68 22.28
C ASN A 376 -10.09 -13.09 22.76
N GLN A 377 -11.34 -13.35 23.17
CA GLN A 377 -11.83 -14.73 23.39
C GLN A 377 -11.78 -15.54 22.08
N THR A 378 -12.23 -14.95 20.97
CA THR A 378 -12.22 -15.57 19.64
C THR A 378 -10.78 -15.80 19.13
N THR A 379 -9.90 -14.81 19.26
CA THR A 379 -8.48 -14.90 18.87
C THR A 379 -7.75 -15.98 19.65
N ARG A 380 -7.94 -16.07 20.98
CA ARG A 380 -7.35 -17.15 21.80
C ARG A 380 -7.82 -18.53 21.34
N ALA A 381 -9.14 -18.72 21.20
CA ALA A 381 -9.71 -20.00 20.75
C ALA A 381 -9.33 -20.40 19.30
N LEU A 382 -8.78 -19.47 18.50
CA LEU A 382 -8.16 -19.76 17.21
C LEU A 382 -6.67 -20.11 17.37
N ASN A 383 -5.91 -19.31 18.13
CA ASN A 383 -4.50 -19.58 18.44
C ASN A 383 -4.32 -20.96 19.10
N ASP A 384 -5.20 -21.34 20.05
CA ASP A 384 -5.21 -22.65 20.70
C ASP A 384 -5.29 -23.80 19.68
N ARG A 385 -6.12 -23.64 18.64
CA ARG A 385 -6.27 -24.63 17.56
C ARG A 385 -5.07 -24.65 16.63
N ILE A 386 -4.54 -23.48 16.27
CA ILE A 386 -3.37 -23.37 15.40
C ILE A 386 -2.15 -23.99 16.09
N ALA A 387 -1.87 -23.61 17.34
CA ALA A 387 -0.79 -24.16 18.15
C ALA A 387 -0.95 -25.68 18.35
N TRP A 388 -2.18 -26.16 18.56
CA TRP A 388 -2.44 -27.61 18.62
C TRP A 388 -2.17 -28.32 17.28
N VAL A 389 -2.60 -27.77 16.14
CA VAL A 389 -2.30 -28.35 14.81
C VAL A 389 -0.80 -28.36 14.54
N LEU A 390 -0.10 -27.26 14.83
CA LEU A 390 1.35 -27.16 14.69
C LEU A 390 2.05 -28.18 15.60
N THR A 391 1.62 -28.32 16.86
CA THR A 391 2.12 -29.36 17.79
C THR A 391 1.91 -30.77 17.25
N GLN A 392 0.75 -31.07 16.67
CA GLN A 392 0.48 -32.39 16.09
C GLN A 392 1.30 -32.66 14.83
N ALA A 393 1.51 -31.67 13.97
CA ALA A 393 2.23 -31.83 12.71
C ALA A 393 3.76 -31.85 12.85
N THR A 394 4.30 -31.08 13.80
CA THR A 394 5.76 -30.85 13.94
C THR A 394 6.37 -31.55 15.16
N GLY A 395 5.57 -31.86 16.18
CA GLY A 395 6.06 -32.31 17.48
C GLY A 395 6.57 -31.20 18.42
N ALA A 396 6.70 -29.96 17.95
CA ALA A 396 7.09 -28.82 18.78
C ALA A 396 6.02 -28.53 19.86
N LYS A 397 6.45 -28.34 21.11
CA LYS A 397 5.55 -28.21 22.28
C LYS A 397 5.55 -26.78 22.84
N LEU A 398 5.08 -25.85 22.04
CA LEU A 398 4.97 -24.43 22.41
C LEU A 398 3.53 -24.10 22.86
N PRO A 399 3.34 -23.16 23.80
CA PRO A 399 2.02 -22.69 24.20
C PRO A 399 1.30 -21.96 23.06
N ALA A 400 0.03 -21.59 23.24
CA ALA A 400 -0.76 -20.85 22.24
C ALA A 400 -0.40 -19.35 22.13
N VAL A 401 0.87 -19.00 22.38
CA VAL A 401 1.42 -17.64 22.31
C VAL A 401 1.96 -17.42 20.88
N PRO A 402 1.42 -16.46 20.11
CA PRO A 402 1.85 -16.23 18.73
C PRO A 402 3.34 -15.95 18.59
N ASP A 403 3.91 -15.13 19.47
CA ASP A 403 5.33 -14.75 19.43
C ASP A 403 6.29 -15.94 19.60
N GLU A 404 5.90 -16.97 20.36
CA GLU A 404 6.71 -18.18 20.50
C GLU A 404 6.69 -19.02 19.21
N TRP A 405 5.54 -19.15 18.54
CA TRP A 405 5.45 -19.83 17.24
C TRP A 405 6.11 -19.05 16.10
N TRP A 406 6.03 -17.71 16.12
CA TRP A 406 6.76 -16.86 15.18
C TRP A 406 8.27 -16.96 15.39
N ALA A 407 8.75 -16.81 16.63
CA ALA A 407 10.17 -16.91 16.96
C ALA A 407 10.74 -18.31 16.64
N TRP A 408 9.99 -19.38 16.95
CA TRP A 408 10.38 -20.74 16.60
C TRP A 408 10.50 -20.93 15.09
N TRP A 409 9.44 -20.64 14.32
CA TRP A 409 9.46 -20.84 12.87
C TRP A 409 10.54 -20.00 12.17
N ASN A 410 10.73 -18.76 12.64
CA ASN A 410 11.81 -17.89 12.17
C ASN A 410 13.20 -18.48 12.47
N ASN A 411 13.42 -19.05 13.65
CA ASN A 411 14.68 -19.69 14.04
C ASN A 411 14.98 -20.96 13.22
N GLU A 412 13.97 -21.82 12.98
CA GLU A 412 14.11 -23.02 12.11
C GLU A 412 14.49 -22.66 10.66
N ASN A 413 14.18 -21.44 10.21
CA ASN A 413 14.52 -20.92 8.87
C ASN A 413 15.72 -19.95 8.87
N GLU A 414 16.40 -19.75 10.00
CA GLU A 414 17.47 -18.75 10.19
C GLU A 414 17.07 -17.30 9.82
N VAL A 415 15.76 -16.96 9.88
CA VAL A 415 15.21 -15.65 9.50
C VAL A 415 15.20 -14.69 10.71
N PHE A 416 16.22 -13.85 10.82
CA PHE A 416 16.34 -12.87 11.90
C PHE A 416 15.77 -11.50 11.52
N PHE A 417 14.54 -11.22 11.97
CA PHE A 417 13.92 -9.89 11.84
C PHE A 417 14.55 -8.88 12.80
N VAL A 418 15.37 -7.96 12.28
CA VAL A 418 16.01 -6.89 13.06
C VAL A 418 15.09 -5.66 13.14
N GLY A 419 14.33 -5.56 14.24
CA GLY A 419 13.48 -4.40 14.55
C GLY A 419 12.03 -4.75 14.85
N SER A 420 11.21 -3.73 15.09
CA SER A 420 9.76 -3.88 15.29
C SER A 420 9.04 -4.13 13.96
N LYS A 421 8.00 -4.96 13.97
CA LYS A 421 7.13 -5.19 12.80
C LYS A 421 6.50 -3.87 12.31
N PRO A 422 6.29 -3.69 10.99
CA PRO A 422 5.60 -2.51 10.45
C PRO A 422 4.19 -2.35 11.02
N VAL A 423 3.77 -1.11 11.25
CA VAL A 423 2.48 -0.79 11.90
C VAL A 423 1.46 -0.26 10.89
N ASP A 424 0.59 -1.15 10.42
CA ASP A 424 -0.55 -0.82 9.57
C ASP A 424 -1.58 -0.04 10.40
N THR A 425 -1.74 1.26 10.12
CA THR A 425 -2.47 2.19 10.97
C THR A 425 -3.71 2.74 10.26
N ILE A 426 -4.88 2.30 10.70
CA ILE A 426 -6.18 2.88 10.30
C ILE A 426 -6.52 3.96 11.31
N GLN A 427 -6.63 5.21 10.86
CA GLN A 427 -7.06 6.34 11.70
C GLN A 427 -8.42 6.86 11.24
N LEU A 428 -9.42 6.82 12.12
CA LEU A 428 -10.77 7.31 11.89
C LEU A 428 -11.04 8.50 12.81
N SER A 429 -11.41 9.65 12.24
CA SER A 429 -11.76 10.86 12.98
C SER A 429 -13.26 11.15 12.94
N ARG A 430 -13.90 11.25 14.11
CA ARG A 430 -15.30 11.67 14.30
C ARG A 430 -15.33 13.06 14.93
N ASN A 431 -16.12 13.98 14.39
CA ASN A 431 -16.48 15.21 15.11
C ASN A 431 -17.82 14.98 15.83
N VAL A 432 -17.91 15.38 17.10
CA VAL A 432 -19.16 15.32 17.88
C VAL A 432 -19.44 16.70 18.45
N THR A 433 -20.61 17.27 18.15
CA THR A 433 -21.04 18.50 18.78
C THR A 433 -21.71 18.19 20.11
N VAL A 434 -21.19 18.74 21.21
CA VAL A 434 -21.69 18.59 22.58
C VAL A 434 -22.29 19.92 23.03
N ALA A 435 -23.55 19.89 23.41
CA ALA A 435 -24.18 21.01 24.12
C ALA A 435 -23.69 21.06 25.58
N ASP A 436 -23.59 22.27 26.13
CA ASP A 436 -23.34 22.48 27.56
C ASP A 436 -24.52 22.01 28.44
N PRO A 437 -24.23 21.28 29.52
CA PRO A 437 -24.46 21.69 30.92
C PRO A 437 -23.24 22.51 31.47
N ASP A 438 -23.15 22.88 32.77
CA ASP A 438 -22.04 23.67 33.39
C ASP A 438 -21.53 23.06 34.76
N PRO A 439 -20.21 23.12 35.18
CA PRO A 439 -18.96 23.26 34.36
C PRO A 439 -17.48 22.89 34.88
N ASP A 440 -16.61 22.04 34.23
CA ASP A 440 -15.08 22.12 34.34
C ASP A 440 -14.11 21.83 33.06
N PRO A 441 -12.79 21.38 33.00
CA PRO A 441 -11.68 22.01 32.18
C PRO A 441 -10.94 21.25 31.00
N VAL A 442 -9.69 21.65 30.58
CA VAL A 442 -9.11 21.52 29.17
C VAL A 442 -7.66 20.87 28.90
N PRO A 443 -6.55 21.44 28.27
CA PRO A 443 -6.01 21.01 26.92
C PRO A 443 -4.47 20.70 26.60
N GLY A 444 -4.10 20.21 25.36
CA GLY A 444 -2.72 19.91 24.79
C GLY A 444 -2.53 19.73 23.22
N GLY A 445 -1.36 19.22 22.66
CA GLY A 445 -1.09 18.92 21.19
C GLY A 445 0.40 18.63 20.67
N GLY A 446 0.69 18.23 19.38
CA GLY A 446 2.09 18.07 18.79
C GLY A 446 2.39 17.57 17.30
N ALA A 447 3.69 17.66 16.82
CA ALA A 447 4.45 17.09 15.62
C ALA A 447 4.32 17.58 14.11
N GLN A 448 5.44 17.68 13.29
CA GLN A 448 5.51 18.28 11.89
C GLN A 448 6.73 17.92 10.93
N ASP A 449 6.60 18.04 9.56
CA ASP A 449 7.65 17.88 8.46
C ASP A 449 7.39 18.80 7.19
N CYS A 450 8.33 19.63 6.63
CA CYS A 450 8.18 20.52 5.39
C CYS A 450 9.37 21.50 5.01
N LEU A 451 9.29 22.33 3.94
CA LEU A 451 10.29 23.29 3.36
C LEU A 451 10.00 24.81 3.58
N LEU A 452 10.98 25.71 3.51
CA LEU A 452 10.78 27.18 3.60
C LEU A 452 10.18 27.82 2.31
N ALA A 453 9.37 28.88 2.45
CA ALA A 453 8.92 29.73 1.34
C ALA A 453 10.08 30.27 0.48
N GLY A 454 9.83 30.51 -0.81
CA GLY A 454 10.85 30.94 -1.77
C GLY A 454 11.76 29.81 -2.27
N THR A 455 11.74 28.62 -1.66
CA THR A 455 12.48 27.44 -2.15
C THR A 455 12.06 27.11 -3.59
N PRO A 456 12.97 27.12 -4.57
CA PRO A 456 12.63 26.80 -5.95
C PRO A 456 12.26 25.33 -6.11
N VAL A 457 11.18 25.06 -6.83
CA VAL A 457 10.76 23.74 -7.32
C VAL A 457 10.88 23.74 -8.85
N TRP A 458 11.42 22.67 -9.43
CA TRP A 458 11.52 22.55 -10.89
C TRP A 458 10.21 22.02 -11.47
N THR A 459 9.64 22.76 -12.42
CA THR A 459 8.40 22.42 -13.14
C THR A 459 8.67 22.30 -14.65
N GLU A 460 7.69 21.81 -15.42
CA GLU A 460 7.78 21.81 -16.89
C GLU A 460 7.98 23.23 -17.47
N GLN A 461 7.59 24.28 -16.75
CA GLN A 461 7.69 25.69 -17.18
C GLN A 461 8.93 26.42 -16.62
N GLY A 462 9.82 25.72 -15.91
CA GLY A 462 10.96 26.28 -15.20
C GLY A 462 10.78 26.29 -13.68
N LYS A 463 11.51 27.16 -12.97
CA LYS A 463 11.49 27.23 -11.51
C LYS A 463 10.29 28.03 -11.00
N VAL A 464 9.53 27.45 -10.06
CA VAL A 464 8.42 28.09 -9.33
C VAL A 464 8.67 27.94 -7.83
N ALA A 465 8.36 28.95 -7.02
CA ALA A 465 8.57 28.88 -5.59
C ALA A 465 7.53 27.99 -4.89
N ILE A 466 7.95 27.23 -3.87
CA ILE A 466 7.15 26.19 -3.20
C ILE A 466 5.78 26.66 -2.70
N GLU A 467 5.65 27.92 -2.27
CA GLU A 467 4.40 28.53 -1.77
C GLU A 467 3.43 28.97 -2.88
N GLN A 468 3.94 29.10 -4.12
CA GLN A 468 3.16 29.50 -5.30
C GLN A 468 2.60 28.29 -6.06
N MET A 469 3.15 27.09 -5.81
CA MET A 469 2.72 25.81 -6.36
C MET A 469 1.23 25.53 -6.11
N ARG A 470 0.58 24.89 -7.07
CA ARG A 470 -0.84 24.52 -7.05
C ARG A 470 -1.04 23.10 -7.57
N ALA A 471 -2.16 22.49 -7.17
CA ALA A 471 -2.61 21.23 -7.74
C ALA A 471 -2.72 21.35 -9.28
N GLY A 472 -2.11 20.42 -10.02
CA GLY A 472 -2.05 20.43 -11.48
C GLY A 472 -0.77 21.01 -12.09
N ASP A 473 0.13 21.59 -11.30
CA ASP A 473 1.48 21.91 -11.77
C ASP A 473 2.27 20.61 -11.98
N LEU A 474 3.01 20.48 -13.09
CA LEU A 474 3.86 19.30 -13.31
C LEU A 474 5.28 19.59 -12.83
N VAL A 475 5.70 18.89 -11.77
CA VAL A 475 7.03 18.99 -11.15
C VAL A 475 7.97 17.92 -11.68
N LEU A 476 9.24 18.27 -11.87
CA LEU A 476 10.27 17.30 -12.23
C LEU A 476 10.40 16.31 -11.07
N SER A 477 10.30 15.03 -11.39
CA SER A 477 10.19 13.93 -10.43
C SER A 477 11.05 12.75 -10.89
N ARG A 478 11.59 11.96 -9.96
CA ARG A 478 12.32 10.73 -10.30
C ARG A 478 11.77 9.52 -9.54
N ASP A 479 11.52 8.43 -10.25
CA ASP A 479 11.28 7.14 -9.61
C ASP A 479 12.57 6.60 -9.01
N VAL A 480 12.47 6.05 -7.80
CA VAL A 480 13.60 5.51 -7.05
C VAL A 480 13.99 4.12 -7.56
N GLU A 481 13.02 3.29 -7.95
CA GLU A 481 13.29 1.89 -8.29
C GLU A 481 13.88 1.73 -9.70
N SER A 482 13.33 2.43 -10.69
CA SER A 482 13.75 2.40 -12.10
C SER A 482 14.70 3.52 -12.52
N GLY A 483 14.80 4.59 -11.73
CA GLY A 483 15.54 5.80 -12.07
C GLY A 483 14.82 6.74 -13.04
N GLU A 484 13.59 6.42 -13.48
CA GLU A 484 12.82 7.20 -14.47
C GLU A 484 12.73 8.68 -14.08
N LEU A 485 13.18 9.56 -14.99
CA LEU A 485 13.05 11.02 -14.86
C LEU A 485 11.92 11.52 -15.77
N THR A 486 10.90 12.14 -15.18
CA THR A 486 9.78 12.74 -15.93
C THR A 486 9.10 13.84 -15.13
N TYR A 487 8.12 14.52 -15.73
CA TYR A 487 7.27 15.47 -15.00
C TYR A 487 6.02 14.75 -14.45
N LYS A 488 5.72 14.93 -13.16
CA LYS A 488 4.52 14.37 -12.50
C LYS A 488 3.67 15.49 -11.91
N PRO A 489 2.33 15.36 -11.90
CA PRO A 489 1.47 16.38 -11.34
C PRO A 489 1.54 16.45 -9.82
N VAL A 490 1.54 17.68 -9.29
CA VAL A 490 1.17 17.97 -7.90
C VAL A 490 -0.31 17.67 -7.73
N ILE A 491 -0.64 16.71 -6.86
CA ILE A 491 -2.02 16.38 -6.48
C ILE A 491 -2.56 17.39 -5.47
N ARG A 492 -1.72 17.79 -4.51
CA ARG A 492 -2.11 18.67 -3.40
C ARG A 492 -0.90 19.43 -2.85
N THR A 493 -1.11 20.65 -2.36
CA THR A 493 -0.12 21.39 -1.58
C THR A 493 -0.50 21.41 -0.10
N THR A 494 0.49 21.58 0.77
CA THR A 494 0.31 21.64 2.23
C THR A 494 1.13 22.80 2.80
N VAL A 495 0.56 23.46 3.81
CA VAL A 495 1.20 24.55 4.56
C VAL A 495 1.16 24.15 6.04
N ARG A 496 2.23 24.41 6.78
CA ARG A 496 2.36 24.15 8.21
C ARG A 496 2.66 25.45 8.99
N PRO A 497 2.32 25.50 10.30
CA PRO A 497 2.66 26.64 11.15
C PRO A 497 4.17 26.91 11.23
N GLU A 498 4.53 28.02 11.86
CA GLU A 498 5.92 28.37 12.09
C GLU A 498 6.65 27.33 12.96
N GLY A 499 7.87 27.00 12.57
CA GLY A 499 8.73 26.08 13.31
C GLY A 499 10.22 26.30 13.00
N GLN A 500 11.07 25.86 13.93
CA GLN A 500 12.52 25.97 13.83
C GLN A 500 13.07 25.14 12.65
N LEU A 501 13.75 25.80 11.73
CA LEU A 501 14.32 25.20 10.53
C LEU A 501 15.77 24.78 10.70
N VAL A 502 16.26 24.06 9.70
CA VAL A 502 17.65 23.68 9.45
C VAL A 502 18.05 24.34 8.13
N ARG A 503 19.14 25.10 8.15
CA ARG A 503 19.82 25.64 6.98
C ARG A 503 20.82 24.61 6.47
N ILE A 504 20.81 24.35 5.17
CA ILE A 504 21.68 23.38 4.51
C ILE A 504 22.39 24.09 3.35
N GLU A 505 23.69 23.88 3.24
CA GLU A 505 24.51 24.41 2.16
C GLU A 505 25.02 23.22 1.32
N VAL A 506 24.81 23.28 0.00
CA VAL A 506 25.03 22.16 -0.93
C VAL A 506 25.66 22.68 -2.21
N GLY A 507 26.89 22.26 -2.51
CA GLY A 507 27.67 22.83 -3.60
C GLY A 507 27.77 24.36 -3.48
N ASN A 508 27.14 25.08 -4.42
CA ASN A 508 27.11 26.54 -4.46
C ASN A 508 25.75 27.15 -4.04
N GLU A 509 24.83 26.38 -3.46
CA GLU A 509 23.51 26.89 -3.02
C GLU A 509 23.25 26.74 -1.51
N THR A 510 22.19 27.41 -1.04
CA THR A 510 21.75 27.39 0.35
C THR A 510 20.22 27.44 0.40
N PHE A 511 19.61 26.58 1.20
CA PHE A 511 18.17 26.54 1.41
C PHE A 511 17.84 26.14 2.86
N GLU A 512 16.60 26.38 3.29
CA GLU A 512 16.14 26.02 4.64
C GLU A 512 14.87 25.18 4.64
N THR A 513 14.75 24.33 5.65
CA THR A 513 13.70 23.32 5.74
C THR A 513 13.49 22.87 7.18
N SER A 514 12.32 22.35 7.51
CA SER A 514 12.11 21.74 8.83
C SER A 514 13.06 20.54 9.01
N GLY A 515 13.54 20.33 10.23
CA GLY A 515 14.48 19.25 10.51
C GLY A 515 13.95 17.83 10.23
N GLY A 516 12.70 17.66 9.82
CA GLY A 516 12.09 16.36 9.50
C GLY A 516 11.94 16.04 8.01
N HIS A 517 12.05 17.06 7.15
CA HIS A 517 12.00 16.90 5.69
C HIS A 517 13.12 15.98 5.17
N LEU A 518 12.92 15.41 3.98
CA LEU A 518 13.68 14.25 3.48
C LEU A 518 14.33 14.51 2.13
N PHE A 519 15.61 14.15 2.02
CA PHE A 519 16.40 14.19 0.79
C PHE A 519 17.06 12.84 0.53
N TRP A 520 17.36 12.54 -0.74
CA TRP A 520 18.09 11.34 -1.10
C TRP A 520 19.60 11.54 -0.95
N VAL A 521 20.24 10.72 -0.13
CA VAL A 521 21.71 10.63 0.02
C VAL A 521 22.19 9.41 -0.78
N SER A 522 23.08 9.62 -1.75
CA SER A 522 23.61 8.52 -2.57
C SER A 522 24.45 7.57 -1.70
N GLY A 523 24.03 6.31 -1.63
CA GLY A 523 24.59 5.29 -0.73
C GLY A 523 23.82 5.07 0.58
N GLU A 524 23.03 6.04 1.07
CA GLU A 524 22.27 5.94 2.33
C GLU A 524 20.74 6.01 2.18
N GLY A 525 20.23 6.47 1.03
CA GLY A 525 18.79 6.61 0.76
C GLY A 525 18.14 7.82 1.41
N TRP A 526 16.88 7.69 1.86
CA TRP A 526 16.07 8.80 2.39
C TRP A 526 16.47 9.27 3.79
N LEU A 527 17.37 10.25 3.87
CA LEU A 527 17.82 10.85 5.13
C LEU A 527 17.07 12.16 5.46
N ARG A 528 16.84 12.39 6.76
CA ARG A 528 16.19 13.61 7.27
C ARG A 528 17.16 14.79 7.31
N ALA A 529 16.67 16.00 7.03
CA ALA A 529 17.42 17.25 7.10
C ALA A 529 18.28 17.39 8.38
N ARG A 530 17.71 17.13 9.58
CA ARG A 530 18.45 17.18 10.88
C ARG A 530 19.47 16.06 11.10
N LYS A 531 19.70 15.20 10.11
CA LYS A 531 20.68 14.10 10.15
C LYS A 531 21.72 14.21 9.03
N LEU A 532 21.55 15.14 8.09
CA LEU A 532 22.59 15.52 7.13
C LEU A 532 23.83 16.05 7.86
N ARG A 533 24.99 15.87 7.24
CA ARG A 533 26.29 16.33 7.72
C ARG A 533 27.15 16.78 6.54
N PRO A 534 28.09 17.72 6.74
CA PRO A 534 29.14 18.04 5.77
C PRO A 534 29.82 16.76 5.25
N GLY A 535 30.09 16.73 3.94
CA GLY A 535 30.70 15.60 3.24
C GLY A 535 29.72 14.63 2.60
N MET A 536 28.47 14.52 3.09
CA MET A 536 27.42 13.69 2.50
C MET A 536 27.08 14.11 1.06
N VAL A 537 26.66 13.14 0.23
CA VAL A 537 26.38 13.33 -1.19
C VAL A 537 24.87 13.22 -1.44
N LEU A 538 24.24 14.30 -1.90
CA LEU A 538 22.83 14.31 -2.29
C LEU A 538 22.67 13.95 -3.76
N HIS A 539 21.65 13.16 -4.09
CA HIS A 539 21.29 12.86 -5.48
C HIS A 539 20.53 14.03 -6.11
N THR A 540 20.78 14.28 -7.41
CA THR A 540 20.13 15.35 -8.17
C THR A 540 19.66 14.88 -9.55
N ALA A 541 18.98 15.75 -10.30
CA ALA A 541 18.62 15.48 -11.68
C ALA A 541 19.84 15.39 -12.64
N ASP A 542 20.92 16.13 -12.37
CA ASP A 542 22.04 16.36 -13.30
C ASP A 542 23.39 15.77 -12.86
N GLY A 543 23.60 15.52 -11.58
CA GLY A 543 24.83 14.98 -11.00
C GLY A 543 24.91 15.19 -9.48
N PRO A 544 25.53 14.29 -8.72
CA PRO A 544 25.58 14.36 -7.25
C PRO A 544 26.10 15.71 -6.73
N ALA A 545 25.52 16.20 -5.64
CA ALA A 545 25.89 17.48 -5.02
C ALA A 545 26.23 17.28 -3.53
N ARG A 546 27.40 17.78 -3.10
CA ARG A 546 27.93 17.53 -1.75
C ARG A 546 27.45 18.58 -0.75
N VAL A 547 27.00 18.12 0.42
CA VAL A 547 26.68 18.98 1.58
C VAL A 547 27.97 19.59 2.11
N THR A 548 28.02 20.91 2.23
CA THR A 548 29.16 21.67 2.75
C THR A 548 28.94 22.12 4.20
N SER A 549 27.71 22.50 4.55
CA SER A 549 27.33 22.98 5.89
C SER A 549 25.90 22.57 6.27
N VAL A 550 25.67 22.40 7.57
CA VAL A 550 24.33 22.17 8.16
C VAL A 550 24.26 22.92 9.49
N ALA A 551 23.29 23.83 9.63
CA ALA A 551 23.15 24.72 10.78
C ALA A 551 21.65 24.89 11.18
N PRO A 552 21.34 25.40 12.39
CA PRO A 552 20.02 25.93 12.67
C PRO A 552 19.68 27.07 11.70
N GLY A 553 18.49 27.02 11.10
CA GLY A 553 17.93 28.07 10.25
C GLY A 553 17.09 29.07 11.05
N GLN A 554 16.22 29.81 10.36
CA GLN A 554 15.23 30.68 10.99
C GLN A 554 14.03 29.89 11.55
N THR A 555 13.05 30.59 12.12
CA THR A 555 11.70 30.04 12.38
C THR A 555 10.75 30.68 11.38
N ALA A 556 9.98 29.87 10.64
CA ALA A 556 9.09 30.37 9.57
C ALA A 556 7.99 29.37 9.19
N VAL A 557 6.95 29.88 8.50
CA VAL A 557 5.91 29.08 7.83
C VAL A 557 6.53 28.22 6.74
N THR A 558 6.03 26.99 6.61
CA THR A 558 6.66 25.97 5.77
C THR A 558 5.65 25.18 4.93
N TYR A 559 6.12 24.64 3.79
CA TYR A 559 5.32 24.16 2.67
C TYR A 559 5.82 22.79 2.21
N ASN A 560 4.93 21.91 1.74
CA ASN A 560 5.30 20.63 1.11
C ASN A 560 4.22 20.19 0.11
N LEU A 561 4.60 19.40 -0.89
CA LEU A 561 3.73 18.91 -1.96
C LEU A 561 3.20 17.50 -1.63
N VAL A 562 2.25 17.04 -2.44
CA VAL A 562 1.93 15.62 -2.67
C VAL A 562 1.97 15.43 -4.19
N VAL A 563 2.81 14.52 -4.68
CA VAL A 563 3.14 14.35 -6.11
C VAL A 563 2.70 12.97 -6.59
N ALA A 564 2.17 12.89 -7.80
CA ALA A 564 1.67 11.61 -8.32
C ALA A 564 2.78 10.59 -8.61
N ASP A 565 2.42 9.32 -8.41
CA ASP A 565 3.19 8.09 -8.72
C ASP A 565 4.51 7.90 -7.96
N PHE A 566 5.43 8.85 -8.08
CA PHE A 566 6.82 8.73 -7.63
C PHE A 566 7.03 9.28 -6.22
N ASN A 567 6.12 10.13 -5.71
CA ASN A 567 6.19 10.79 -4.40
C ASN A 567 7.47 11.63 -4.17
N THR A 568 8.14 12.03 -5.26
CA THR A 568 9.38 12.83 -5.26
C THR A 568 9.21 14.11 -6.07
N TYR A 569 10.08 15.09 -5.83
CA TYR A 569 10.25 16.27 -6.69
C TYR A 569 11.66 16.86 -6.51
N PHE A 570 12.09 17.72 -7.44
CA PHE A 570 13.39 18.38 -7.37
C PHE A 570 13.32 19.84 -6.90
N VAL A 571 14.19 20.19 -5.96
CA VAL A 571 14.28 21.54 -5.35
C VAL A 571 15.66 22.17 -5.49
N GLY A 572 15.73 23.49 -5.34
CA GLY A 572 16.99 24.24 -5.38
C GLY A 572 17.60 24.37 -6.77
N GLU A 573 18.64 25.17 -6.91
CA GLU A 573 19.38 25.36 -8.16
C GLU A 573 20.10 24.08 -8.61
N GLN A 574 20.57 23.25 -7.66
CA GLN A 574 21.24 21.98 -7.96
C GLN A 574 20.25 20.86 -8.34
N LYS A 575 18.93 21.09 -8.32
CA LYS A 575 17.88 20.07 -8.55
C LYS A 575 18.03 18.88 -7.60
N ILE A 576 18.04 19.13 -6.30
CA ILE A 576 18.20 18.13 -5.23
C ILE A 576 16.93 17.28 -5.10
N LEU A 577 17.08 15.95 -5.01
CA LEU A 577 15.95 15.02 -4.89
C LEU A 577 15.29 15.08 -3.50
N SER A 578 14.07 15.60 -3.46
CA SER A 578 13.21 15.72 -2.29
C SER A 578 12.08 14.67 -2.29
N HIS A 579 11.66 14.22 -1.10
CA HIS A 579 10.41 13.48 -0.92
C HIS A 579 9.23 14.43 -0.68
N ASP A 580 8.00 13.98 -0.92
CA ASP A 580 6.76 14.70 -0.67
C ASP A 580 6.12 14.41 0.71
N ASN A 581 4.93 14.97 0.98
CA ASN A 581 4.13 14.73 2.19
C ASN A 581 3.31 13.42 2.06
N THR A 582 3.95 12.29 1.78
CA THR A 582 3.36 10.94 1.85
C THR A 582 4.19 9.99 2.69
N VAL A 583 3.64 8.80 2.98
CA VAL A 583 4.40 7.73 3.66
C VAL A 583 5.35 7.09 2.65
N ARG A 584 6.65 7.15 2.95
CA ARG A 584 7.71 6.47 2.17
C ARG A 584 7.42 4.97 2.00
N ARG A 585 7.68 4.46 0.80
CA ARG A 585 7.83 3.02 0.55
C ARG A 585 9.21 2.55 1.02
N VAL A 586 9.33 1.27 1.35
CA VAL A 586 10.64 0.62 1.55
C VAL A 586 11.27 0.38 0.18
N THR A 587 12.58 0.59 0.07
CA THR A 587 13.36 0.45 -1.18
C THR A 587 14.70 -0.20 -0.86
N ARG A 588 15.28 -0.91 -1.84
CA ARG A 588 16.68 -1.38 -1.82
C ARG A 588 17.61 -0.50 -2.67
N ALA A 589 17.10 0.57 -3.28
CA ALA A 589 17.92 1.49 -4.05
C ALA A 589 18.94 2.21 -3.17
N ILE A 590 20.19 2.26 -3.63
CA ILE A 590 21.29 3.04 -3.03
C ILE A 590 21.51 4.35 -3.80
N VAL A 591 21.22 4.32 -5.09
CA VAL A 591 21.03 5.48 -5.97
C VAL A 591 19.77 5.18 -6.78
N PRO A 592 18.91 6.16 -7.14
CA PRO A 592 17.74 5.88 -7.96
C PRO A 592 18.11 5.13 -9.24
N GLY A 593 17.43 4.01 -9.52
CA GLY A 593 17.78 3.10 -10.64
C GLY A 593 18.92 2.10 -10.38
N LEU A 594 19.55 2.13 -9.19
CA LEU A 594 20.55 1.16 -8.74
C LEU A 594 20.18 0.58 -7.37
N GLN A 595 19.80 -0.69 -7.37
CA GLN A 595 19.58 -1.49 -6.16
C GLN A 595 20.93 -1.86 -5.52
N ALA A 596 20.97 -2.00 -4.19
CA ALA A 596 22.01 -2.80 -3.54
C ALA A 596 21.84 -4.27 -3.95
N ASP A 597 22.94 -4.92 -4.34
CA ASP A 597 23.01 -6.36 -4.66
C ASP A 597 22.64 -7.25 -3.44
#